data_AF-A0A317IWV7-F1
#
_entry.id   AF-A0A317IWV7-F1
#
_cell.length_a   1.000
_cell.length_b   1.000
_cell.length_c   1.000
_cell.angle_alpha   90.00
_cell.angle_beta   90.00
_cell.angle_gamma   90.00
#
_symmetry.space_group_name_H-M   'P 1'
#
loop_
_entity.id
_entity.type
_entity.pdbx_description
1 polymer ?
#
loop_
_entity_poly.entity_id
_entity_poly.type
_entity_poly.pdbx_seq_one_letter_code
_entity_poly.pdbx_strand_id
1 'polypeptide(L)'
;MATQQLPRNEIDSLTADPRNGTFSSAQWLLYFQDNKKSRADIKFTNDISVPFSMRAPLIRSLQRFQIGETGEGKHLRKYARMTKDPTYEECIDLFIKEEQYHALVLAQIIQSMDGTLLSWHWTDLAFIVLRRMLGLKTEIFILLIAEIIGKCFYNACANKLDDPRLRDAFALIVLDEIGHLEFHCDFLREQMKGYPKGITQVCYFFWSILFLTACFVFMADHKRALEALTVRPRDFLEDCSRSFRRAAMKADMVPYVQTQLP
;
A
#
# COMPACT_ATOMS: atom_id res chain seq x y z
N MET A 1 6.64 -3.41 33.73
CA MET A 1 7.56 -4.01 32.75
C MET A 1 7.55 -3.12 31.52
N ALA A 2 8.72 -2.73 31.05
CA ALA A 2 8.95 -1.55 30.23
C ALA A 2 8.30 -1.63 28.84
N THR A 3 7.54 -0.59 28.50
CA THR A 3 7.01 -0.29 27.17
C THR A 3 8.19 0.06 26.26
N GLN A 4 8.61 -0.86 25.40
CA GLN A 4 9.67 -0.61 24.44
C GLN A 4 9.08 0.17 23.25
N GLN A 5 9.01 1.49 23.41
CA GLN A 5 8.84 2.42 22.30
C GLN A 5 10.01 2.20 21.33
N LEU A 6 9.70 1.78 20.10
CA LEU A 6 10.66 1.77 19.01
C LEU A 6 11.22 3.19 18.84
N PRO A 7 12.54 3.39 18.89
CA PRO A 7 13.12 4.72 18.84
C PRO A 7 12.88 5.34 17.45
N ARG A 8 12.22 6.49 17.46
CA ARG A 8 11.88 7.34 16.31
C ARG A 8 13.05 7.70 15.39
N ASN A 9 14.29 7.43 15.83
CA ASN A 9 15.52 7.86 15.19
C ASN A 9 16.10 6.88 14.15
N GLU A 10 15.62 5.62 14.06
CA GLU A 10 16.09 4.67 13.03
C GLU A 10 15.31 4.78 11.71
N ILE A 11 14.11 5.35 11.73
CA ILE A 11 13.33 5.65 10.51
C ILE A 11 13.93 6.88 9.80
N ASP A 12 14.48 7.83 10.56
CA ASP A 12 15.10 9.05 10.01
C ASP A 12 16.47 8.77 9.37
N SER A 13 17.18 7.71 9.75
CA SER A 13 18.47 7.35 9.12
C SER A 13 18.37 6.75 7.71
N LEU A 14 17.16 6.42 7.25
CA LEU A 14 16.87 6.11 5.84
C LEU A 14 16.44 7.34 5.04
N THR A 15 16.40 8.52 5.67
CA THR A 15 16.00 9.79 5.04
C THR A 15 17.21 10.70 4.76
N ALA A 16 18.24 10.13 4.11
CA ALA A 16 19.11 10.96 3.27
C ALA A 16 18.20 11.75 2.30
N ASP A 17 18.54 13.02 2.04
CA ASP A 17 17.78 13.95 1.19
C ASP A 17 16.97 13.21 0.10
N PRO A 18 15.63 13.30 0.10
CA PRO A 18 14.79 12.55 -0.84
C PRO A 18 15.10 12.87 -2.31
N ARG A 19 16.01 13.81 -2.62
CA ARG A 19 16.51 14.16 -3.96
C ARG A 19 17.79 13.43 -4.39
N ASN A 20 18.51 12.75 -3.50
CA ASN A 20 19.88 12.29 -3.80
C ASN A 20 20.05 10.79 -4.07
N GLY A 21 19.01 9.97 -3.91
CA GLY A 21 19.04 8.58 -4.35
C GLY A 21 18.66 8.46 -5.83
N THR A 22 19.58 8.01 -6.68
CA THR A 22 19.20 7.39 -7.96
C THR A 22 18.56 6.04 -7.69
N PHE A 23 17.53 5.66 -8.45
CA PHE A 23 16.93 4.33 -8.28
C PHE A 23 18.01 3.25 -8.45
N SER A 24 18.10 2.35 -7.48
CA SER A 24 19.06 1.25 -7.48
C SER A 24 18.34 -0.05 -7.14
N SER A 25 18.16 -0.89 -8.16
CA SER A 25 17.58 -2.22 -7.99
C SER A 25 18.36 -3.06 -6.98
N ALA A 26 19.68 -2.87 -6.87
CA ALA A 26 20.50 -3.60 -5.91
C ALA A 26 20.20 -3.21 -4.45
N GLN A 27 19.98 -1.91 -4.18
CA GLN A 27 19.60 -1.46 -2.83
C GLN A 27 18.20 -1.95 -2.45
N TRP A 28 17.26 -1.88 -3.39
CA TRP A 28 15.91 -2.41 -3.18
C TRP A 28 15.88 -3.93 -3.04
N LEU A 29 16.74 -4.65 -3.76
CA LEU A 29 16.88 -6.09 -3.61
C LEU A 29 17.35 -6.46 -2.20
N LEU A 30 18.35 -5.75 -1.66
CA LEU A 30 18.80 -5.94 -0.28
C LEU A 30 17.67 -5.66 0.71
N TYR A 31 16.93 -4.56 0.53
CA TYR A 31 15.76 -4.24 1.36
C TYR A 31 14.75 -5.40 1.41
N PHE A 32 14.30 -5.90 0.25
CA PHE A 32 13.33 -7.00 0.21
C PHE A 32 13.90 -8.32 0.75
N GLN A 33 15.18 -8.60 0.51
CA GLN A 33 15.84 -9.79 1.06
C GLN A 33 15.94 -9.73 2.59
N ASP A 34 16.22 -8.55 3.16
CA ASP A 34 16.33 -8.36 4.59
C ASP A 34 14.95 -8.34 5.27
N ASN A 35 13.94 -7.75 4.64
CA ASN A 35 12.55 -7.89 5.07
C ASN A 35 12.15 -9.37 5.12
N LYS A 36 12.41 -10.14 4.06
CA LYS A 36 12.10 -11.58 4.04
C LYS A 36 12.78 -12.36 5.17
N LYS A 37 14.02 -12.01 5.53
CA LYS A 37 14.76 -12.68 6.62
C LYS A 37 14.27 -12.30 8.02
N SER A 38 13.90 -11.04 8.20
CA SER A 38 13.53 -10.45 9.50
C SER A 38 12.03 -10.53 9.80
N ARG A 39 11.20 -10.92 8.81
CA ARG A 39 9.75 -11.02 8.91
C ARG A 39 9.32 -11.91 10.08
N ALA A 40 8.53 -11.35 10.97
CA ALA A 40 7.89 -12.11 12.04
C ALA A 40 6.81 -13.04 11.47
N ASP A 41 6.75 -14.27 11.98
CA ASP A 41 5.70 -15.24 11.61
C ASP A 41 4.42 -14.93 12.42
N ILE A 42 3.50 -14.18 11.82
CA ILE A 42 2.19 -13.91 12.42
C ILE A 42 1.31 -15.17 12.35
N LYS A 43 0.93 -15.66 13.53
CA LYS A 43 -0.07 -16.73 13.70
C LYS A 43 -1.21 -16.24 14.56
N PHE A 44 -2.42 -16.31 14.03
CA PHE A 44 -3.62 -16.08 14.82
C PHE A 44 -4.12 -17.39 15.42
N THR A 45 -4.34 -17.37 16.74
CA THR A 45 -5.19 -18.35 17.43
C THR A 45 -6.64 -17.87 17.35
N ASN A 46 -7.61 -18.79 17.51
CA ASN A 46 -9.05 -18.52 17.34
C ASN A 46 -9.67 -17.53 18.37
N ASP A 47 -8.88 -16.77 19.12
CA ASP A 47 -9.32 -15.96 20.25
C ASP A 47 -9.03 -14.45 20.08
N ILE A 48 -9.21 -13.89 18.87
CA ILE A 48 -9.07 -12.44 18.68
C ILE A 48 -10.24 -11.65 19.30
N SER A 49 -9.90 -10.55 19.96
CA SER A 49 -10.86 -9.67 20.60
C SER A 49 -11.36 -8.60 19.63
N VAL A 50 -12.42 -8.92 18.89
CA VAL A 50 -13.14 -7.97 18.02
C VAL A 50 -14.62 -7.93 18.42
N PRO A 51 -15.19 -6.75 18.74
CA PRO A 51 -16.61 -6.62 19.05
C PRO A 51 -17.49 -7.22 17.95
N PHE A 52 -18.52 -7.97 18.36
CA PHE A 52 -19.39 -8.69 17.41
C PHE A 52 -20.01 -7.77 16.34
N SER A 53 -20.39 -6.55 16.73
CA SER A 53 -20.93 -5.53 15.82
C SER A 53 -19.94 -5.08 14.73
N MET A 54 -18.64 -5.21 14.97
CA MET A 54 -17.58 -4.80 14.03
C MET A 54 -17.18 -5.94 13.08
N ARG A 55 -17.38 -7.21 13.48
CA ARG A 55 -16.90 -8.37 12.72
C ARG A 55 -17.42 -8.40 11.29
N ALA A 56 -18.74 -8.37 11.08
CA ALA A 56 -19.31 -8.51 9.74
C ALA A 56 -18.86 -7.39 8.76
N PRO A 57 -18.90 -6.09 9.13
CA PRO A 57 -18.34 -5.03 8.30
C PRO A 57 -16.84 -5.18 7.99
N LEU A 58 -16.04 -5.57 8.99
CA LEU A 58 -14.60 -5.76 8.84
C LEU A 58 -14.29 -6.95 7.95
N ILE A 59 -14.88 -8.11 8.21
CA ILE A 59 -14.74 -9.33 7.37
C ILE A 59 -15.01 -8.97 5.91
N ARG A 60 -16.12 -8.29 5.61
CA ARG A 60 -16.47 -7.90 4.23
C ARG A 60 -15.39 -7.05 3.58
N SER A 61 -14.80 -6.12 4.33
CA SER A 61 -13.75 -5.24 3.80
C SER A 61 -12.43 -6.01 3.61
N LEU A 62 -12.03 -6.79 4.60
CA LEU A 62 -10.79 -7.56 4.57
C LEU A 62 -10.82 -8.65 3.50
N GLN A 63 -11.97 -9.26 3.22
CA GLN A 63 -12.13 -10.22 2.13
C GLN A 63 -11.75 -9.63 0.76
N ARG A 64 -12.07 -8.35 0.52
CA ARG A 64 -11.77 -7.68 -0.76
C ARG A 64 -10.28 -7.37 -0.89
N PHE A 65 -9.69 -6.85 0.19
CA PHE A 65 -8.25 -6.67 0.27
C PHE A 65 -7.51 -8.00 0.10
N GLN A 66 -7.96 -9.05 0.78
CA GLN A 66 -7.39 -10.39 0.69
C GLN A 66 -7.39 -10.90 -0.76
N ILE A 67 -8.46 -10.71 -1.53
CA ILE A 67 -8.45 -11.07 -2.96
C ILE A 67 -7.46 -10.20 -3.73
N GLY A 68 -7.45 -8.88 -3.51
CA GLY A 68 -6.55 -7.95 -4.18
C GLY A 68 -5.07 -8.32 -4.04
N GLU A 69 -4.67 -8.76 -2.85
CA GLU A 69 -3.30 -9.12 -2.48
C GLU A 69 -2.88 -10.53 -2.95
N THR A 70 -3.82 -11.39 -3.39
CA THR A 70 -3.47 -12.73 -3.95
C THR A 70 -2.88 -12.71 -5.35
N GLY A 71 -2.76 -11.54 -5.98
CA GLY A 71 -2.37 -11.40 -7.38
C GLY A 71 -1.04 -12.07 -7.72
N GLU A 72 -0.99 -12.85 -8.81
CA GLU A 72 0.26 -13.46 -9.32
C GLU A 72 1.23 -12.43 -9.94
N GLY A 73 0.82 -11.17 -10.07
CA GLY A 73 1.65 -10.09 -10.60
C GLY A 73 2.12 -10.26 -12.05
N LYS A 74 1.42 -11.04 -12.89
CA LYS A 74 1.83 -11.38 -14.27
C LYS A 74 2.23 -10.16 -15.11
N HIS A 75 1.46 -9.08 -15.04
CA HIS A 75 1.70 -7.87 -15.80
C HIS A 75 2.88 -7.08 -15.26
N LEU A 76 3.00 -6.96 -13.94
CA LEU A 76 4.14 -6.33 -13.27
C LEU A 76 5.45 -7.08 -13.58
N ARG A 77 5.45 -8.41 -13.53
CA ARG A 77 6.57 -9.27 -13.95
C ARG A 77 6.91 -9.07 -15.42
N LYS A 78 5.90 -9.00 -16.31
CA LYS A 78 6.12 -8.73 -17.73
C LYS A 78 6.78 -7.36 -17.92
N TYR A 79 6.32 -6.34 -17.20
CA TYR A 79 6.92 -5.01 -17.26
C TYR A 79 8.35 -4.99 -16.73
N ALA A 80 8.62 -5.70 -15.63
CA ALA A 80 9.96 -5.84 -15.07
C ALA A 80 10.94 -6.47 -16.09
N ARG A 81 10.54 -7.53 -16.79
CA ARG A 81 11.35 -8.10 -17.89
C ARG A 81 11.68 -7.08 -18.98
N MET A 82 10.77 -6.15 -19.28
CA MET A 82 10.97 -5.13 -20.31
C MET A 82 11.98 -4.05 -19.90
N THR A 83 12.24 -3.87 -18.59
CA THR A 83 13.28 -2.92 -18.14
C THR A 83 14.69 -3.45 -18.41
N LYS A 84 14.84 -4.74 -18.75
CA LYS A 84 16.13 -5.43 -18.97
C LYS A 84 17.08 -5.35 -17.78
N ASP A 85 16.52 -5.24 -16.58
CA ASP A 85 17.26 -5.29 -15.32
C ASP A 85 16.82 -6.55 -14.52
N PRO A 86 17.62 -7.62 -14.52
CA PRO A 86 17.31 -8.84 -13.77
C PRO A 86 17.16 -8.62 -12.27
N THR A 87 17.87 -7.63 -11.71
CA THR A 87 17.80 -7.27 -10.29
C THR A 87 16.44 -6.66 -9.96
N TYR A 88 15.91 -5.84 -10.86
CA TYR A 88 14.56 -5.28 -10.72
C TYR A 88 13.49 -6.37 -10.84
N GLU A 89 13.66 -7.34 -11.75
CA GLU A 89 12.76 -8.50 -11.84
C GLU A 89 12.72 -9.27 -10.52
N GLU A 90 13.87 -9.48 -9.88
CA GLU A 90 13.93 -10.13 -8.56
C GLU A 90 13.25 -9.29 -7.46
N CYS A 91 13.40 -7.97 -7.47
CA CYS A 91 12.70 -7.08 -6.54
C CYS A 91 11.18 -7.24 -6.67
N ILE A 92 10.66 -7.26 -7.90
CA ILE A 92 9.24 -7.43 -8.19
C ILE A 92 8.74 -8.80 -7.74
N ASP A 93 9.56 -9.83 -7.89
CA ASP A 93 9.26 -11.18 -7.43
C ASP A 93 9.18 -11.28 -5.91
N LEU A 94 10.01 -10.53 -5.18
CA LEU A 94 9.97 -10.47 -3.72
C LEU A 94 8.80 -9.60 -3.24
N PHE A 95 8.55 -8.46 -3.86
CA PHE A 95 7.35 -7.64 -3.62
C PHE A 95 6.06 -8.47 -3.71
N ILE A 96 5.88 -9.23 -4.80
CA ILE A 96 4.70 -10.10 -4.98
C ILE A 96 4.58 -11.14 -3.86
N LYS A 97 5.70 -11.62 -3.30
CA LYS A 97 5.66 -12.56 -2.17
C LYS A 97 5.24 -11.89 -0.86
N GLU A 98 5.57 -10.60 -0.67
CA GLU A 98 5.09 -9.83 0.47
C GLU A 98 3.58 -9.59 0.38
N GLU A 99 3.08 -9.20 -0.80
CA GLU A 99 1.62 -9.09 -1.06
C GLU A 99 0.89 -10.40 -0.77
N GLN A 100 1.41 -11.53 -1.26
CA GLN A 100 0.83 -12.84 -1.00
C GLN A 100 0.87 -13.22 0.49
N TYR A 101 1.87 -12.72 1.22
CA TYR A 101 1.93 -12.89 2.67
C TYR A 101 0.86 -12.03 3.37
N HIS A 102 0.62 -10.79 2.94
CA HIS A 102 -0.49 -9.98 3.44
C HIS A 102 -1.82 -10.70 3.25
N ALA A 103 -2.06 -11.26 2.07
CA ALA A 103 -3.28 -12.03 1.79
C ALA A 103 -3.45 -13.21 2.76
N LEU A 104 -2.36 -13.90 3.11
CA LEU A 104 -2.35 -14.99 4.08
C LEU A 104 -2.67 -14.50 5.50
N VAL A 105 -2.10 -13.37 5.91
CA VAL A 105 -2.38 -12.73 7.20
C VAL A 105 -3.86 -12.31 7.28
N LEU A 106 -4.38 -11.65 6.24
CA LEU A 106 -5.78 -11.26 6.16
C LEU A 106 -6.72 -12.46 6.20
N ALA A 107 -6.37 -13.56 5.53
CA ALA A 107 -7.15 -14.79 5.58
C ALA A 107 -7.26 -15.37 7.00
N GLN A 108 -6.16 -15.38 7.75
CA GLN A 108 -6.16 -15.81 9.15
C GLN A 108 -7.03 -14.89 10.03
N ILE A 109 -6.97 -13.57 9.83
CA ILE A 109 -7.78 -12.59 10.55
C ILE A 109 -9.27 -12.82 10.28
N ILE A 110 -9.64 -12.99 9.02
CA ILE A 110 -11.03 -13.26 8.60
C ILE A 110 -11.55 -14.53 9.27
N GLN A 111 -10.78 -15.62 9.22
CA GLN A 111 -11.16 -16.90 9.82
C GLN A 111 -11.27 -16.82 11.34
N SER A 112 -10.40 -16.05 12.00
CA SER A 112 -10.45 -15.83 13.45
C SER A 112 -11.67 -15.00 13.90
N MET A 113 -12.35 -14.32 12.98
CA MET A 113 -13.65 -13.66 13.20
C MET A 113 -14.85 -14.51 12.75
N ASP A 114 -14.65 -15.80 12.48
CA ASP A 114 -15.65 -16.74 11.93
C ASP A 114 -16.13 -16.38 10.52
N GLY A 115 -15.31 -15.64 9.76
CA GLY A 115 -15.55 -15.29 8.37
C GLY A 115 -15.04 -16.35 7.38
N THR A 116 -15.67 -16.43 6.21
CA THR A 116 -15.19 -17.25 5.09
C THR A 116 -14.36 -16.41 4.12
N LEU A 117 -13.53 -17.03 3.29
CA LEU A 117 -12.84 -16.30 2.22
C LEU A 117 -13.77 -16.13 1.03
N LEU A 118 -13.64 -15.00 0.34
CA LEU A 118 -14.26 -14.83 -0.97
C LEU A 118 -13.34 -15.42 -2.04
N SER A 119 -13.91 -16.14 -2.99
CA SER A 119 -13.16 -16.61 -4.16
C SER A 119 -13.08 -15.54 -5.26
N TRP A 120 -13.95 -14.54 -5.22
CA TRP A 120 -14.07 -13.51 -6.27
C TRP A 120 -14.90 -12.30 -5.81
N HIS A 121 -14.51 -11.09 -6.23
CA HIS A 121 -15.33 -9.88 -6.12
C HIS A 121 -15.27 -9.03 -7.40
N TRP A 122 -16.36 -8.35 -7.74
CA TRP A 122 -16.51 -7.63 -9.02
C TRP A 122 -15.70 -6.33 -9.11
N THR A 123 -15.42 -5.69 -7.97
CA THR A 123 -14.54 -4.52 -7.92
C THR A 123 -13.13 -4.90 -8.35
N ASP A 124 -12.69 -6.12 -8.05
CA ASP A 124 -11.38 -6.62 -8.48
C ASP A 124 -11.34 -6.70 -10.00
N LEU A 125 -12.44 -7.13 -10.64
CA LEU A 125 -12.55 -7.13 -12.10
C LEU A 125 -12.44 -5.70 -12.67
N ALA A 126 -13.08 -4.71 -12.04
CA ALA A 126 -13.01 -3.31 -12.48
C ALA A 126 -11.61 -2.71 -12.30
N PHE A 127 -10.95 -2.95 -11.17
CA PHE A 127 -9.57 -2.53 -10.92
C PHE A 127 -8.59 -3.24 -11.86
N ILE A 128 -8.78 -4.53 -12.09
CA ILE A 128 -8.00 -5.33 -13.05
C ILE A 128 -8.19 -4.81 -14.48
N VAL A 129 -9.42 -4.51 -14.90
CA VAL A 129 -9.71 -3.97 -16.24
C VAL A 129 -9.08 -2.60 -16.41
N LEU A 130 -9.22 -1.71 -15.41
CA LEU A 130 -8.60 -0.39 -15.44
C LEU A 130 -7.07 -0.46 -15.52
N ARG A 131 -6.47 -1.36 -14.73
CA ARG A 131 -5.02 -1.65 -14.74
C ARG A 131 -4.53 -2.17 -16.08
N ARG A 132 -5.36 -2.94 -16.79
CA ARG A 132 -5.03 -3.56 -18.09
C ARG A 132 -5.19 -2.60 -19.28
N MET A 133 -6.13 -1.65 -19.23
CA MET A 133 -6.46 -0.82 -20.40
C MET A 133 -5.49 0.34 -20.66
N LEU A 134 -4.65 0.73 -19.69
CA LEU A 134 -3.89 1.99 -19.77
C LEU A 134 -2.37 1.81 -19.97
N GLY A 135 -1.90 0.59 -20.23
CA GLY A 135 -0.48 0.30 -20.45
C GLY A 135 0.35 0.18 -19.15
N LEU A 136 1.59 -0.32 -19.28
CA LEU A 136 2.38 -0.81 -18.14
C LEU A 136 2.93 0.28 -17.20
N LYS A 137 3.13 1.53 -17.66
CA LYS A 137 3.50 2.64 -16.75
C LYS A 137 2.29 3.08 -15.90
N THR A 138 1.10 3.10 -16.48
CA THR A 138 -0.15 3.41 -15.76
C THR A 138 -0.50 2.37 -14.71
N GLU A 139 -0.03 1.14 -14.92
CA GLU A 139 -0.13 0.07 -13.94
C GLU A 139 0.49 0.45 -12.58
N ILE A 140 1.67 1.07 -12.56
CA ILE A 140 2.34 1.49 -11.32
C ILE A 140 1.60 2.65 -10.65
N PHE A 141 1.07 3.62 -11.42
CA PHE A 141 0.26 4.70 -10.86
C PHE A 141 -1.01 4.20 -10.18
N ILE A 142 -1.66 3.19 -10.77
CA ILE A 142 -2.85 2.55 -10.19
C ILE A 142 -2.47 1.74 -8.96
N LEU A 143 -1.38 0.98 -9.03
CA LEU A 143 -0.85 0.21 -7.89
C LEU A 143 -0.56 1.14 -6.71
N LEU A 144 0.16 2.25 -6.91
CA LEU A 144 0.42 3.22 -5.84
C LEU A 144 -0.84 3.79 -5.19
N ILE A 145 -1.93 3.97 -5.95
CA ILE A 145 -3.22 4.39 -5.37
C ILE A 145 -3.77 3.28 -4.46
N ALA A 146 -3.67 2.02 -4.87
CA ALA A 146 -4.09 0.88 -4.07
C ALA A 146 -3.26 0.81 -2.77
N GLU A 147 -1.93 0.88 -2.84
CA GLU A 147 -1.05 0.84 -1.65
C GLU A 147 -1.34 2.01 -0.70
N ILE A 148 -1.61 3.22 -1.23
CA ILE A 148 -2.00 4.36 -0.37
C ILE A 148 -3.29 4.06 0.39
N ILE A 149 -4.32 3.57 -0.31
CA ILE A 149 -5.63 3.31 0.30
C ILE A 149 -5.55 2.13 1.28
N GLY A 150 -4.87 1.05 0.90
CA GLY A 150 -4.61 -0.13 1.72
C GLY A 150 -3.88 0.24 3.00
N LYS A 151 -2.71 0.88 2.88
CA LYS A 151 -1.95 1.40 4.03
C LYS A 151 -2.79 2.26 4.96
N CYS A 152 -3.57 3.20 4.44
CA CYS A 152 -4.42 4.06 5.28
C CYS A 152 -5.52 3.27 5.99
N PHE A 153 -6.10 2.27 5.33
CA PHE A 153 -7.09 1.38 5.93
C PHE A 153 -6.48 0.46 6.99
N TYR A 154 -5.32 -0.16 6.73
CA TYR A 154 -4.61 -0.98 7.70
C TYR A 154 -4.13 -0.17 8.90
N ASN A 155 -3.65 1.04 8.68
CA ASN A 155 -3.32 1.94 9.78
C ASN A 155 -4.57 2.29 10.61
N ALA A 156 -5.73 2.47 9.99
CA ALA A 156 -6.98 2.64 10.73
C ALA A 156 -7.33 1.39 11.56
N CYS A 157 -7.21 0.19 10.99
CA CYS A 157 -7.40 -1.06 11.72
C CYS A 157 -6.44 -1.20 12.90
N ALA A 158 -5.14 -0.94 12.70
CA ALA A 158 -4.12 -1.01 13.74
C ALA A 158 -4.42 -0.07 14.92
N ASN A 159 -4.93 1.13 14.64
CA ASN A 159 -5.19 2.15 15.66
C ASN A 159 -6.55 2.02 16.36
N LYS A 160 -7.50 1.29 15.77
CA LYS A 160 -8.91 1.25 16.22
C LYS A 160 -9.36 -0.11 16.75
N LEU A 161 -8.58 -1.16 16.52
CA LEU A 161 -8.82 -2.48 17.10
C LEU A 161 -8.01 -2.63 18.38
N ASP A 162 -8.67 -3.08 19.45
CA ASP A 162 -8.04 -3.20 20.77
C ASP A 162 -7.20 -4.48 20.93
N ASP A 163 -7.36 -5.47 20.05
CA ASP A 163 -6.57 -6.71 20.09
C ASP A 163 -5.11 -6.45 19.68
N PRO A 164 -4.12 -6.70 20.57
CA PRO A 164 -2.72 -6.44 20.28
C PRO A 164 -2.18 -7.18 19.05
N ARG A 165 -2.65 -8.40 18.78
CA ARG A 165 -2.16 -9.20 17.64
C ARG A 165 -2.67 -8.63 16.33
N LEU A 166 -3.93 -8.17 16.30
CA LEU A 166 -4.47 -7.47 15.13
C LEU A 166 -3.71 -6.17 14.89
N ARG A 167 -3.46 -5.39 15.95
CA ARG A 167 -2.66 -4.18 15.84
C ARG A 167 -1.27 -4.46 15.26
N ASP A 168 -0.56 -5.43 15.81
CA ASP A 168 0.81 -5.73 15.41
C ASP A 168 0.85 -6.30 13.98
N ALA A 169 -0.14 -7.11 13.59
CA ALA A 169 -0.26 -7.61 12.22
C ALA A 169 -0.53 -6.50 11.20
N PHE A 170 -1.51 -5.63 11.46
CA PHE A 170 -1.78 -4.49 10.58
C PHE A 170 -0.62 -3.50 10.55
N ALA A 171 0.09 -3.29 11.67
CA ALA A 171 1.28 -2.45 11.72
C ALA A 171 2.42 -3.02 10.87
N LEU A 172 2.60 -4.35 10.85
CA LEU A 172 3.57 -5.00 9.97
C LEU A 172 3.20 -4.79 8.49
N ILE A 173 1.93 -4.99 8.12
CA ILE A 173 1.47 -4.73 6.74
C ILE A 173 1.70 -3.26 6.38
N VAL A 174 1.34 -2.31 7.26
CA VAL A 174 1.59 -0.87 7.04
C VAL A 174 3.07 -0.56 6.81
N LEU A 175 3.99 -1.26 7.49
CA LEU A 175 5.43 -1.08 7.30
C LEU A 175 5.87 -1.54 5.91
N ASP A 176 5.39 -2.71 5.46
CA ASP A 176 5.66 -3.21 4.10
C ASP A 176 5.15 -2.22 3.05
N GLU A 177 3.90 -1.76 3.20
CA GLU A 177 3.24 -0.81 2.31
C GLU A 177 3.98 0.53 2.19
N ILE A 178 4.61 1.00 3.27
CA ILE A 178 5.50 2.16 3.22
C ILE A 178 6.70 1.86 2.32
N GLY A 179 7.34 0.71 2.50
CA GLY A 179 8.45 0.28 1.64
C GLY A 179 8.06 0.12 0.18
N HIS A 180 6.88 -0.42 -0.11
CA HIS A 180 6.37 -0.58 -1.46
C HIS A 180 6.12 0.76 -2.15
N LEU A 181 5.51 1.71 -1.45
CA LEU A 181 5.34 3.08 -1.94
C LEU A 181 6.69 3.72 -2.28
N GLU A 182 7.68 3.59 -1.41
CA GLU A 182 9.02 4.13 -1.60
C GLU A 182 9.71 3.50 -2.83
N PHE A 183 9.68 2.17 -2.92
CA PHE A 183 10.22 1.41 -4.04
C PHE A 183 9.65 1.86 -5.39
N HIS A 184 8.31 1.95 -5.48
CA HIS A 184 7.64 2.33 -6.71
C HIS A 184 7.77 3.82 -7.02
N CYS A 185 7.83 4.70 -6.02
CA CYS A 185 8.10 6.13 -6.24
C CYS A 185 9.51 6.38 -6.76
N ASP A 186 10.52 5.71 -6.21
CA ASP A 186 11.90 5.82 -6.70
C ASP A 186 12.02 5.31 -8.13
N PHE A 187 11.41 4.16 -8.43
CA PHE A 187 11.36 3.62 -9.78
C PHE A 187 10.65 4.58 -10.74
N LEU A 188 9.48 5.11 -10.38
CA LEU A 188 8.74 6.06 -11.21
C LEU A 188 9.54 7.33 -11.45
N ARG A 189 10.22 7.87 -10.43
CA ARG A 189 11.07 9.04 -10.61
C ARG A 189 12.11 8.79 -11.70
N GLU A 190 12.80 7.65 -11.65
CA GLU A 190 13.77 7.27 -12.68
C GLU A 190 13.13 7.17 -14.07
N GLN A 191 11.96 6.53 -14.17
CA GLN A 191 11.24 6.37 -15.43
C GLN A 191 10.67 7.68 -16.01
N MET A 192 10.50 8.70 -15.18
CA MET A 192 10.03 10.03 -15.56
C MET A 192 11.18 11.01 -15.83
N LYS A 193 12.44 10.63 -15.55
CA LYS A 193 13.59 11.46 -15.90
C LYS A 193 13.62 11.73 -17.40
N GLY A 194 13.83 12.99 -17.77
CA GLY A 194 13.88 13.44 -19.16
C GLY A 194 12.53 13.77 -19.80
N TYR A 195 11.39 13.51 -19.14
CA TYR A 195 10.11 14.02 -19.60
C TYR A 195 9.97 15.52 -19.31
N PRO A 196 9.42 16.33 -20.24
CA PRO A 196 9.11 17.73 -19.99
C PRO A 196 8.17 17.92 -18.80
N LYS A 197 8.38 18.97 -18.00
CA LYS A 197 7.55 19.28 -16.82
C LYS A 197 6.06 19.43 -17.13
N GLY A 198 5.70 19.90 -18.33
CA GLY A 198 4.29 19.97 -18.75
C GLY A 198 3.65 18.59 -18.85
N ILE A 199 4.39 17.57 -19.30
CA ILE A 199 3.88 16.19 -19.38
C ILE A 199 3.71 15.61 -17.99
N THR A 200 4.70 15.78 -17.09
CA THR A 200 4.58 15.27 -15.72
C THR A 200 3.41 15.93 -14.96
N GLN A 201 3.15 17.22 -15.19
CA GLN A 201 1.98 17.92 -14.64
C GLN A 201 0.65 17.38 -15.18
N VAL A 202 0.55 17.09 -16.48
CA VAL A 202 -0.65 16.47 -17.07
C VAL A 202 -0.85 15.07 -16.50
N CYS A 203 0.21 14.27 -16.38
CA CYS A 203 0.16 12.96 -15.72
C CYS A 203 -0.32 13.07 -14.27
N TYR A 204 0.23 14.01 -13.50
CA TYR A 204 -0.17 14.26 -12.12
C TYR A 204 -1.65 14.66 -12.01
N PHE A 205 -2.15 15.50 -12.91
CA PHE A 205 -3.56 15.90 -12.94
C PHE A 205 -4.50 14.70 -13.12
N PHE A 206 -4.24 13.86 -14.13
CA PHE A 206 -5.04 12.65 -14.35
C PHE A 206 -4.90 11.64 -13.22
N TRP A 207 -3.68 11.49 -12.67
CA TRP A 207 -3.45 10.61 -11.52
C TRP A 207 -4.21 11.10 -10.28
N SER A 208 -4.30 12.41 -10.06
CA SER A 208 -5.07 13.01 -8.97
C SER A 208 -6.58 12.78 -9.12
N ILE A 209 -7.13 12.92 -10.33
CA ILE A 209 -8.54 12.59 -10.60
C ILE A 209 -8.82 11.12 -10.31
N LEU A 210 -7.94 10.24 -10.79
CA LEU A 210 -8.08 8.80 -10.58
C LEU A 210 -7.99 8.44 -9.10
N PHE A 211 -7.04 9.01 -8.37
CA PHE A 211 -6.89 8.85 -6.93
C PHE A 211 -8.14 9.27 -6.17
N LEU A 212 -8.66 10.48 -6.43
CA LEU A 212 -9.88 10.97 -5.77
C LEU A 212 -11.07 10.06 -6.06
N THR A 213 -11.22 9.63 -7.32
CA THR A 213 -12.27 8.69 -7.73
C THR A 213 -12.16 7.38 -6.96
N ALA A 214 -10.95 6.81 -6.88
CA ALA A 214 -10.69 5.57 -6.14
C ALA A 214 -11.00 5.74 -4.64
N CYS A 215 -10.62 6.86 -4.01
CA CYS A 215 -10.97 7.14 -2.63
C CYS A 215 -12.48 7.22 -2.41
N PHE A 216 -13.24 7.89 -3.29
CA PHE A 216 -14.70 7.96 -3.17
C PHE A 216 -15.36 6.58 -3.32
N VAL A 217 -14.94 5.80 -4.33
CA VAL A 217 -15.44 4.44 -4.53
C VAL A 217 -15.12 3.57 -3.31
N PHE A 218 -13.89 3.63 -2.82
CA PHE A 218 -13.46 2.89 -1.63
C PHE A 218 -14.29 3.27 -0.40
N MET A 219 -14.41 4.56 -0.09
CA MET A 219 -15.17 5.01 1.07
C MET A 219 -16.65 4.62 0.99
N ALA A 220 -17.24 4.60 -0.20
CA ALA A 220 -18.62 4.15 -0.39
C ALA A 220 -18.75 2.63 -0.16
N ASP A 221 -17.85 1.83 -0.73
CA ASP A 221 -17.91 0.36 -0.64
C ASP A 221 -17.48 -0.19 0.74
N HIS A 222 -16.64 0.55 1.47
CA HIS A 222 -16.12 0.22 2.80
C HIS A 222 -16.75 1.05 3.93
N LYS A 223 -17.81 1.82 3.63
CA LYS A 223 -18.48 2.73 4.58
C LYS A 223 -18.76 2.07 5.94
N ARG A 224 -19.36 0.88 5.95
CA ARG A 224 -19.73 0.17 7.18
C ARG A 224 -18.52 -0.22 8.02
N ALA A 225 -17.39 -0.56 7.41
CA ALA A 225 -16.17 -0.87 8.14
C ALA A 225 -15.53 0.39 8.73
N LEU A 226 -15.50 1.49 7.97
CA LEU A 226 -15.04 2.78 8.48
C LEU A 226 -15.90 3.26 9.66
N GLU A 227 -17.23 3.11 9.56
CA GLU A 227 -18.16 3.41 10.66
C GLU A 227 -17.90 2.51 11.88
N ALA A 228 -17.72 1.21 11.68
CA ALA A 228 -17.38 0.26 12.75
C ALA A 228 -16.05 0.62 13.44
N LEU A 229 -15.06 1.09 12.69
CA LEU A 229 -13.77 1.58 13.20
C LEU A 229 -13.83 3.00 13.76
N THR A 230 -14.99 3.66 13.76
CA THR A 230 -15.19 5.07 14.17
C THR A 230 -14.33 6.07 13.38
N VAL A 231 -14.03 5.76 12.11
CA VAL A 231 -13.24 6.59 11.21
C VAL A 231 -14.17 7.49 10.40
N ARG A 232 -13.97 8.81 10.48
CA ARG A 232 -14.75 9.76 9.68
C ARG A 232 -14.22 9.76 8.24
N PRO A 233 -15.10 9.76 7.21
CA PRO A 233 -14.67 9.78 5.81
C PRO A 233 -13.70 10.93 5.48
N ARG A 234 -13.90 12.10 6.09
CA ARG A 234 -13.02 13.26 5.90
C ARG A 234 -11.59 13.01 6.39
N ASP A 235 -11.45 12.36 7.55
CA ASP A 235 -10.15 12.10 8.17
C ASP A 235 -9.41 11.04 7.34
N PHE A 236 -10.15 10.01 6.89
CA PHE A 236 -9.62 8.99 5.98
C PHE A 236 -9.14 9.61 4.65
N LEU A 237 -9.94 10.48 4.03
CA LEU A 237 -9.57 11.17 2.80
C LEU A 237 -8.36 12.09 3.00
N GLU A 238 -8.26 12.75 4.16
CA GLU A 238 -7.12 13.59 4.50
C GLU A 238 -5.83 12.76 4.64
N ASP A 239 -5.89 11.60 5.31
CA ASP A 239 -4.78 10.65 5.43
C ASP A 239 -4.31 10.16 4.06
N CYS A 240 -5.25 9.69 3.23
CA CYS A 240 -4.96 9.27 1.86
C CYS A 240 -4.34 10.41 1.05
N SER A 241 -4.90 11.63 1.14
CA SER A 241 -4.42 12.80 0.39
C SER A 241 -3.04 13.28 0.84
N ARG A 242 -2.71 13.14 2.13
CA ARG A 242 -1.35 13.40 2.64
C ARG A 242 -0.37 12.37 2.09
N SER A 243 -0.74 11.09 2.11
CA SER A 243 0.10 10.02 1.55
C SER A 243 0.30 10.19 0.03
N PHE A 244 -0.76 10.50 -0.71
CA PHE A 244 -0.71 10.74 -2.16
C PHE A 244 0.20 11.92 -2.52
N ARG A 245 0.07 13.05 -1.82
CA ARG A 245 0.96 14.20 -2.04
C ARG A 245 2.43 13.85 -1.79
N ARG A 246 2.72 13.06 -0.75
CA ARG A 246 4.09 12.59 -0.47
C ARG A 246 4.61 11.70 -1.59
N ALA A 247 3.81 10.73 -2.04
CA ALA A 247 4.16 9.86 -3.16
C ALA A 247 4.41 10.68 -4.44
N ALA A 248 3.56 11.66 -4.75
CA ALA A 248 3.72 12.51 -5.91
C ALA A 248 4.96 13.41 -5.85
N MET A 249 5.31 13.94 -4.68
CA MET A 249 6.58 14.65 -4.47
C MET A 249 7.79 13.72 -4.65
N LYS A 250 7.72 12.50 -4.11
CA LYS A 250 8.80 11.51 -4.27
C LYS A 250 8.94 10.99 -5.70
N ALA A 251 7.87 10.92 -6.48
CA ALA A 251 7.92 10.57 -7.90
C ALA A 251 8.33 11.76 -8.80
N ASP A 252 8.66 12.94 -8.23
CA ASP A 252 8.97 14.19 -8.95
C ASP A 252 7.85 14.65 -9.91
N MET A 253 6.59 14.41 -9.50
CA MET A 253 5.40 14.73 -10.29
C MET A 253 4.79 16.10 -9.98
N VAL A 254 5.19 16.70 -8.86
CA VAL A 254 4.71 18.02 -8.43
C VAL A 254 5.92 18.95 -8.27
N PRO A 255 5.89 20.17 -8.84
CA PRO A 255 6.92 21.14 -8.55
C PRO A 255 6.95 21.44 -7.05
N TYR A 256 8.14 21.42 -6.45
CA TYR A 256 8.31 21.78 -5.05
C TYR A 256 7.80 23.21 -4.81
N VAL A 257 6.60 23.35 -4.27
CA VAL A 257 6.16 24.61 -3.68
C VAL A 257 6.77 24.63 -2.29
N GLN A 258 7.84 25.40 -2.16
CA GLN A 258 8.46 25.74 -0.88
C GLN A 258 7.39 26.49 -0.07
N THR A 259 6.52 25.75 0.60
CA THR A 259 5.58 26.30 1.57
C THR A 259 6.40 26.63 2.81
N GLN A 260 7.10 27.76 2.75
CA GLN A 260 7.36 28.54 3.94
C GLN A 260 5.98 28.96 4.46
N LEU A 261 5.42 28.15 5.36
CA LEU A 261 4.41 28.68 6.27
C LEU A 261 5.13 29.62 7.24
N PRO A 262 4.63 30.84 7.45
CA PRO A 262 5.23 31.82 8.35
C PRO A 262 5.28 31.32 9.81
#